data_AF-A0A936YT64-F1
#
_entry.id   AF-A0A936YT64-F1
#
_cell.length_a   1.000
_cell.length_b   1.000
_cell.length_c   1.000
_cell.angle_alpha   90.00
_cell.angle_beta   90.00
_cell.angle_gamma   90.00
#
_symmetry.space_group_name_H-M   'P 1'
#
loop_
_entity.id
_entity.type
_entity.pdbx_description
1 polymer ?
#
loop_
_entity_poly.entity_id
_entity_poly.type
_entity_poly.pdbx_seq_one_letter_code
_entity_poly.pdbx_strand_id
1 'polypeptide(L)'
;MTKIRYSQAEATIAIKALMKELGIDNRRHFGFPELFVAGPGRVYLRGWSKQDQVDPHFVYNGTIPVSIGGCLIGSTDADLGVKWFQRAAYYVDRHGDDLSHIVDWLDTSATQVLSWTKNLDEKRRPKKLMKCGTLAALKAEADKQMRQMLNTLTNRSPLPEADELTVLALGDVYSIVRMMSPAALDAESLAMRHCIGLGSYDRQLEWPGYGYYSIRDGNNASLATVEVIDGLITQFCGRGNNPPLEEAFQVVSAVKRHLGWMTGSDLARYRQGNASDEVPPDNADMHWIELLIERGKITSQARIAQIEREDASAIGAGFVNSVQRLGA
;
A
#
# COMPACT_ATOMS: atom_id res chain seq x y z
N MET A 1 35.05 1.77 5.74
CA MET A 1 33.76 1.06 5.62
C MET A 1 33.78 -0.14 6.56
N THR A 2 32.83 -0.26 7.49
CA THR A 2 32.70 -1.46 8.33
C THR A 2 32.43 -2.68 7.44
N LYS A 3 33.27 -3.72 7.55
CA LYS A 3 33.14 -4.97 6.80
C LYS A 3 31.91 -5.73 7.32
N ILE A 4 30.97 -6.08 6.43
CA ILE A 4 29.82 -6.93 6.78
C ILE A 4 30.38 -8.32 7.16
N ARG A 5 30.02 -8.82 8.34
CA ARG A 5 30.57 -10.07 8.89
C ARG A 5 29.89 -11.35 8.40
N TYR A 6 28.73 -11.24 7.76
CA TYR A 6 27.96 -12.39 7.32
C TYR A 6 28.57 -13.06 6.08
N SER A 7 28.46 -14.40 6.04
CA SER A 7 28.74 -15.15 4.82
C SER A 7 27.78 -14.73 3.69
N GLN A 8 28.14 -15.02 2.45
CA GLN A 8 27.25 -14.73 1.32
C GLN A 8 25.91 -15.46 1.44
N ALA A 9 25.93 -16.73 1.87
CA ALA A 9 24.73 -17.53 2.07
C ALA A 9 23.80 -16.94 3.14
N GLU A 10 24.37 -16.54 4.28
CA GLU A 10 23.62 -15.88 5.35
C GLU A 10 23.05 -14.53 4.92
N ALA A 11 23.85 -13.71 4.22
CA ALA A 11 23.38 -12.43 3.68
C ALA A 11 22.21 -12.61 2.70
N THR A 12 22.23 -13.67 1.89
CA THR A 12 21.11 -14.00 1.00
C THR A 12 19.85 -14.37 1.79
N ILE A 13 19.96 -15.16 2.86
CA ILE A 13 18.81 -15.51 3.72
C ILE A 13 18.23 -14.25 4.38
N ALA A 14 19.10 -13.40 4.93
CA ALA A 14 18.73 -12.13 5.56
C ALA A 14 17.96 -11.20 4.62
N ILE A 15 18.46 -11.01 3.39
CA ILE A 15 17.81 -10.14 2.40
C ILE A 15 16.48 -10.73 1.94
N LYS A 16 16.40 -12.04 1.71
CA LYS A 16 15.15 -12.71 1.36
C LYS A 16 14.09 -12.57 2.45
N ALA A 17 14.49 -12.67 3.72
CA ALA A 17 13.58 -12.44 4.85
C ALA A 17 13.05 -11.01 4.85
N LEU A 18 13.91 -10.00 4.64
CA LEU A 18 13.48 -8.61 4.54
C LEU A 18 12.55 -8.35 3.34
N MET A 19 12.87 -8.88 2.17
CA MET A 19 12.02 -8.75 0.98
C MET A 19 10.64 -9.37 1.22
N LYS A 20 10.60 -10.55 1.84
CA LYS A 20 9.34 -11.23 2.18
C LYS A 20 8.49 -10.39 3.13
N GLU A 21 9.11 -9.82 4.17
CA GLU A 21 8.41 -8.98 5.15
C GLU A 21 7.85 -7.70 4.53
N LEU A 22 8.55 -7.14 3.54
CA LEU A 22 8.08 -5.98 2.77
C LEU A 22 7.08 -6.35 1.65
N GLY A 23 6.66 -7.61 1.54
CA GLY A 23 5.74 -8.06 0.50
C GLY A 23 6.32 -8.02 -0.93
N ILE A 24 7.65 -7.96 -1.06
CA ILE A 24 8.33 -7.83 -2.34
C ILE A 24 8.37 -9.19 -3.05
N ASP A 25 7.62 -9.29 -4.14
CA ASP A 25 7.56 -10.43 -5.06
C ASP A 25 8.23 -10.08 -6.40
N ASN A 26 9.07 -10.99 -6.90
CA ASN A 26 9.73 -10.88 -8.21
C ASN A 26 8.75 -10.72 -9.39
N ARG A 27 7.48 -11.13 -9.26
CA ARG A 27 6.46 -10.93 -10.30
C ARG A 27 6.05 -9.46 -10.44
N ARG A 28 6.09 -8.71 -9.33
CA ARG A 28 5.71 -7.28 -9.28
C ARG A 28 6.90 -6.38 -9.58
N HIS A 29 8.09 -6.78 -9.14
CA HIS A 29 9.27 -5.91 -9.10
C HIS A 29 10.37 -6.35 -10.08
N PHE A 30 10.20 -6.06 -11.36
CA PHE A 30 11.18 -6.46 -12.39
C PHE A 30 12.44 -5.59 -12.38
N GLY A 31 13.64 -6.20 -12.33
CA GLY A 31 14.93 -5.46 -12.26
C GLY A 31 15.18 -4.75 -10.92
N PHE A 32 14.30 -4.97 -9.95
CA PHE A 32 14.36 -4.43 -8.60
C PHE A 32 15.31 -5.16 -7.65
N PRO A 33 15.45 -6.52 -7.67
CA PRO A 33 16.24 -7.22 -6.66
C PRO A 33 17.70 -6.72 -6.56
N GLU A 34 18.34 -6.40 -7.67
CA GLU A 34 19.71 -5.87 -7.69
C GLU A 34 19.80 -4.49 -7.02
N LEU A 35 18.83 -3.62 -7.27
CA LEU A 35 18.74 -2.30 -6.62
C LEU A 35 18.49 -2.46 -5.12
N PHE A 36 17.59 -3.37 -4.74
CA PHE A 36 17.27 -3.64 -3.34
C PHE A 36 18.48 -4.16 -2.56
N VAL A 37 19.21 -5.12 -3.13
CA VAL A 37 20.43 -5.67 -2.53
C VAL A 37 21.50 -4.57 -2.37
N ALA A 38 21.69 -3.70 -3.37
CA ALA A 38 22.68 -2.63 -3.31
C ALA A 38 22.29 -1.47 -2.36
N GLY A 39 21.00 -1.23 -2.18
CA GLY A 39 20.42 -0.18 -1.34
C GLY A 39 19.99 -0.71 0.04
N PRO A 40 18.66 -0.88 0.29
CA PRO A 40 18.11 -1.30 1.58
C PRO A 40 18.76 -2.56 2.16
N GLY A 41 18.92 -3.63 1.37
CA GLY A 41 19.49 -4.89 1.84
C GLY A 41 20.90 -4.73 2.42
N ARG A 42 21.75 -3.92 1.77
CA ARG A 42 23.09 -3.60 2.28
C ARG A 42 23.05 -2.78 3.57
N VAL A 43 22.16 -1.78 3.66
CA VAL A 43 22.00 -0.95 4.86
C VAL A 43 21.50 -1.79 6.04
N TYR A 44 20.52 -2.66 5.78
CA TYR A 44 19.98 -3.62 6.73
C TYR A 44 21.05 -4.56 7.30
N LEU A 45 21.83 -5.22 6.43
CA LEU A 45 22.93 -6.10 6.86
C LEU A 45 23.99 -5.34 7.67
N ARG A 46 24.31 -4.10 7.29
CA ARG A 46 25.25 -3.27 8.06
C ARG A 46 24.70 -2.91 9.44
N GLY A 47 23.41 -2.59 9.54
CA GLY A 47 22.74 -2.30 10.81
C GLY A 47 22.86 -3.48 11.77
N TRP A 48 22.46 -4.67 11.32
CA TRP A 48 22.56 -5.88 12.12
C TRP A 48 24.01 -6.26 12.45
N SER A 49 24.95 -6.09 11.52
CA SER A 49 26.37 -6.38 11.78
C SER A 49 26.96 -5.47 12.87
N LYS A 50 26.39 -4.29 13.12
CA LYS A 50 26.74 -3.43 14.26
C LYS A 50 26.01 -3.87 15.52
N GLN A 51 24.72 -4.18 15.42
CA GLN A 51 23.93 -4.69 16.54
C GLN A 51 24.54 -5.96 17.14
N ASP A 52 25.02 -6.89 16.31
CA ASP A 52 25.65 -8.15 16.75
C ASP A 52 26.96 -7.93 17.52
N GLN A 53 27.55 -6.73 17.48
CA GLN A 53 28.70 -6.37 18.31
C GLN A 53 28.28 -5.91 19.71
N VAL A 54 27.01 -5.56 19.88
CA VAL A 54 26.41 -5.15 21.15
C VAL A 54 25.70 -6.36 21.78
N ASP A 55 24.69 -6.90 21.10
CA ASP A 55 23.94 -8.08 21.51
C ASP A 55 23.29 -8.75 20.27
N PRO A 56 23.67 -9.98 19.90
CA PRO A 56 23.12 -10.68 18.75
C PRO A 56 21.73 -11.30 19.00
N HIS A 57 21.28 -11.37 20.25
CA HIS A 57 20.05 -12.05 20.65
C HIS A 57 18.91 -11.11 20.99
N PHE A 58 19.21 -9.90 21.48
CA PHE A 58 18.22 -8.94 21.92
C PHE A 58 18.44 -7.53 21.38
N VAL A 59 17.32 -6.84 21.17
CA VAL A 59 17.24 -5.38 21.02
C VAL A 59 16.29 -4.84 22.07
N TYR A 60 16.42 -3.57 22.42
CA TYR A 60 15.61 -2.95 23.46
C TYR A 60 14.67 -1.91 22.82
N ASN A 61 13.36 -2.09 23.01
CA ASN A 61 12.35 -1.08 22.71
C ASN A 61 11.97 -0.38 24.02
N GLY A 62 12.69 0.70 24.33
CA GLY A 62 12.65 1.30 25.66
C GLY A 62 13.30 0.36 26.68
N THR A 63 12.54 -0.10 27.68
CA THR A 63 12.99 -1.05 28.71
C THR A 63 12.64 -2.50 28.39
N ILE A 64 11.85 -2.74 27.32
CA ILE A 64 11.35 -4.07 26.99
C ILE A 64 12.34 -4.75 26.03
N PRO A 65 12.94 -5.89 26.42
CA PRO A 65 13.80 -6.66 25.52
C PRO A 65 12.93 -7.39 24.47
N VAL A 66 13.35 -7.30 23.21
CA VAL A 66 12.74 -8.02 22.08
C VAL A 66 13.76 -9.02 21.55
N SER A 67 13.35 -10.29 21.49
CA SER A 67 14.22 -11.36 20.97
C SER A 67 14.28 -11.32 19.44
N ILE A 68 15.51 -11.38 18.93
CA ILE A 68 15.87 -11.30 17.50
C ILE A 68 16.92 -12.35 17.10
N GLY A 69 17.26 -13.23 18.04
CA GLY A 69 18.37 -14.18 17.94
C GLY A 69 18.00 -15.50 17.29
N GLY A 70 16.73 -15.75 16.97
CA GLY A 70 16.27 -17.05 16.48
C GLY A 70 16.10 -18.11 17.59
N CYS A 71 16.24 -17.73 18.87
CA CYS A 71 15.92 -18.62 19.98
C CYS A 71 14.41 -18.65 20.18
N LEU A 72 13.79 -19.77 19.80
CA LEU A 72 12.46 -20.11 20.33
C LEU A 72 12.62 -20.50 21.80
N ILE A 73 11.62 -20.20 22.64
CA ILE A 73 11.61 -20.63 24.04
C ILE A 73 11.80 -22.16 24.08
N GLY A 74 12.95 -22.61 24.60
CA GLY A 74 13.29 -24.03 24.71
C GLY A 74 14.24 -24.61 23.64
N SER A 75 14.73 -23.82 22.66
CA SER A 75 15.75 -24.27 21.70
C SER A 75 17.15 -23.73 22.05
N THR A 76 18.18 -24.58 21.93
CA THR A 76 19.59 -24.18 22.07
C THR A 76 20.25 -23.82 20.74
N ASP A 77 19.66 -24.26 19.62
CA ASP A 77 20.19 -23.98 18.28
C ASP A 77 19.34 -22.89 17.62
N ALA A 78 19.99 -21.77 17.28
CA ALA A 78 19.37 -20.69 16.55
C ALA A 78 19.20 -21.10 15.08
N ASP A 79 17.97 -21.40 14.67
CA ASP A 79 17.64 -21.56 13.26
C ASP A 79 17.91 -20.23 12.53
N LEU A 80 18.80 -20.28 11.54
CA LEU A 80 19.25 -19.09 10.81
C LEU A 80 18.09 -18.39 10.09
N GLY A 81 17.12 -19.15 9.60
CA GLY A 81 15.91 -18.63 8.98
C GLY A 81 15.01 -17.92 9.99
N VAL A 82 14.76 -18.53 11.15
CA VAL A 82 13.97 -17.93 12.24
C VAL A 82 14.61 -16.62 12.72
N LYS A 83 15.94 -16.62 12.92
CA LYS A 83 16.70 -15.41 13.29
C LYS A 83 16.44 -14.27 12.31
N TRP A 84 16.62 -14.52 11.01
CA TRP A 84 16.49 -13.48 10.00
C TRP A 84 15.05 -13.05 9.76
N PHE A 85 14.08 -13.93 9.97
CA PHE A 85 12.66 -13.58 9.94
C PHE A 85 12.29 -12.63 11.09
N GLN A 86 12.68 -12.96 12.34
CA GLN A 86 12.46 -12.08 13.49
C GLN A 86 13.12 -10.70 13.31
N ARG A 87 14.36 -10.69 12.80
CA ARG A 87 15.08 -9.45 12.51
C ARG A 87 14.42 -8.62 11.41
N ALA A 88 13.88 -9.27 10.38
CA ALA A 88 13.17 -8.58 9.30
C ALA A 88 11.89 -7.94 9.85
N ALA A 89 11.06 -8.72 10.56
CA ALA A 89 9.83 -8.24 11.19
C ALA A 89 10.09 -7.05 12.13
N TYR A 90 11.08 -7.15 13.03
CA TYR A 90 11.47 -6.04 13.91
C TYR A 90 11.94 -4.80 13.13
N TYR A 91 12.70 -5.00 12.05
CA TYR A 91 13.22 -3.90 11.25
C TYR A 91 12.11 -3.18 10.46
N VAL A 92 11.14 -3.93 9.94
CA VAL A 92 9.97 -3.39 9.24
C VAL A 92 9.01 -2.71 10.22
N ASP A 93 8.76 -3.27 11.40
CA ASP A 93 7.97 -2.60 12.45
C ASP A 93 8.52 -1.20 12.76
N ARG A 94 9.85 -1.07 12.86
CA ARG A 94 10.49 0.21 13.21
C ARG A 94 10.67 1.19 12.05
N HIS A 95 10.73 0.68 10.81
CA HIS A 95 11.14 1.45 9.64
C HIS A 95 10.25 1.26 8.41
N GLY A 96 9.05 0.69 8.59
CA GLY A 96 8.17 0.23 7.51
C GLY A 96 7.82 1.33 6.51
N ASP A 97 7.44 2.50 7.00
CA ASP A 97 7.07 3.64 6.15
C ASP A 97 8.26 4.11 5.28
N ASP A 98 9.42 4.30 5.89
CA ASP A 98 10.66 4.68 5.19
C ASP A 98 11.07 3.63 4.16
N LEU A 99 11.00 2.35 4.53
CA LEU A 99 11.35 1.24 3.65
C LEU A 99 10.39 1.15 2.47
N SER A 100 9.08 1.25 2.72
CA SER A 100 8.06 1.22 1.67
C SER A 100 8.28 2.36 0.69
N HIS A 101 8.54 3.58 1.18
CA HIS A 101 8.84 4.72 0.31
C HIS A 101 10.12 4.52 -0.52
N ILE A 102 11.17 3.94 0.07
CA ILE A 102 12.41 3.61 -0.66
C ILE A 102 12.15 2.52 -1.71
N VAL A 103 11.35 1.50 -1.38
CA VAL A 103 10.97 0.41 -2.30
C VAL A 103 10.24 0.98 -3.50
N ASP A 104 9.22 1.82 -3.29
CA ASP A 104 8.49 2.51 -4.36
C ASP A 104 9.42 3.28 -5.28
N TRP A 105 10.38 4.01 -4.70
CA TRP A 105 11.37 4.75 -5.46
C TRP A 105 12.26 3.85 -6.31
N LEU A 106 12.75 2.74 -5.75
CA LEU A 106 13.59 1.80 -6.48
C LEU A 106 12.82 1.09 -7.59
N ASP A 107 11.57 0.71 -7.33
CA ASP A 107 10.70 0.03 -8.29
C ASP A 107 10.34 0.95 -9.46
N THR A 108 9.92 2.17 -9.15
CA THR A 108 9.73 3.26 -10.13
C THR A 108 11.01 3.49 -10.95
N SER A 109 12.17 3.53 -10.29
CA SER A 109 13.45 3.78 -10.95
C SER A 109 13.85 2.65 -11.91
N ALA A 110 13.54 1.41 -11.54
CA ALA A 110 13.77 0.23 -12.38
C ALA A 110 12.82 0.24 -13.59
N THR A 111 11.53 0.45 -13.34
CA THR A 111 10.46 0.49 -14.37
C THR A 111 10.72 1.57 -15.41
N GLN A 112 11.09 2.78 -14.98
CA GLN A 112 11.40 3.89 -15.88
C GLN A 112 12.84 3.87 -16.42
N VAL A 113 13.66 2.89 -16.00
CA VAL A 113 15.05 2.73 -16.46
C VAL A 113 15.86 4.03 -16.28
N LEU A 114 15.73 4.67 -15.12
CA LEU A 114 16.32 5.98 -14.87
C LEU A 114 17.85 5.94 -15.04
N SER A 115 18.44 6.97 -15.65
CA SER A 115 19.86 6.96 -16.07
C SER A 115 20.85 6.57 -14.96
N TRP A 116 20.56 6.92 -13.71
CA TRP A 116 21.43 6.61 -12.57
C TRP A 116 21.50 5.10 -12.26
N THR A 117 20.49 4.31 -12.62
CA THR A 117 20.49 2.85 -12.41
C THR A 117 21.55 2.17 -13.29
N LYS A 118 21.93 2.80 -14.40
CA LYS A 118 23.00 2.36 -15.33
C LYS A 118 24.38 2.90 -14.94
N ASN A 119 24.47 3.84 -14.01
CA ASN A 119 25.75 4.39 -13.55
C ASN A 119 26.35 3.50 -12.46
N LEU A 120 27.01 2.43 -12.90
CA LEU A 120 27.52 1.37 -12.04
C LEU A 120 29.00 1.59 -11.63
N ASP A 121 29.38 1.04 -10.47
CA ASP A 121 30.78 0.90 -10.04
C ASP A 121 31.46 -0.35 -10.63
N GLU A 122 32.71 -0.63 -10.27
CA GLU A 122 33.47 -1.77 -10.80
C GLU A 122 32.84 -3.13 -10.45
N LYS A 123 31.97 -3.17 -9.43
CA LYS A 123 31.24 -4.37 -8.99
C LYS A 123 29.81 -4.41 -9.52
N ARG A 124 29.50 -3.59 -10.55
CA ARG A 124 28.18 -3.48 -11.17
C ARG A 124 27.07 -3.02 -10.23
N ARG A 125 27.38 -2.20 -9.23
CA ARG A 125 26.38 -1.64 -8.29
C ARG A 125 26.11 -0.17 -8.61
N PRO A 126 24.86 0.32 -8.52
CA PRO A 126 24.56 1.72 -8.77
C PRO A 126 25.31 2.66 -7.82
N LYS A 127 26.16 3.54 -8.38
CA LYS A 127 27.00 4.47 -7.59
C LYS A 127 26.16 5.36 -6.67
N LYS A 128 24.94 5.72 -7.08
CA LYS A 128 24.01 6.52 -6.26
C LYS A 128 23.68 5.81 -4.95
N LEU A 129 23.23 4.55 -5.01
CA LEU A 129 22.93 3.76 -3.81
C LEU A 129 24.18 3.55 -2.96
N MET A 130 25.34 3.39 -3.59
CA MET A 130 26.60 3.20 -2.86
C MET A 130 26.97 4.39 -1.97
N LYS A 131 26.59 5.62 -2.34
CA LYS A 131 26.76 6.84 -1.54
C LYS A 131 25.80 6.92 -0.35
N CYS A 132 24.60 6.34 -0.46
CA CYS A 132 23.62 6.29 0.62
C CYS A 132 24.03 5.24 1.67
N GLY A 133 24.77 5.63 2.70
CA GLY A 133 25.33 4.72 3.70
C GLY A 133 24.39 4.30 4.84
N THR A 134 23.20 4.90 4.92
CA THR A 134 22.22 4.75 6.00
C THR A 134 20.79 4.76 5.41
N LEU A 135 19.80 4.33 6.21
CA LEU A 135 18.40 4.32 5.79
C LEU A 135 17.90 5.75 5.53
N ALA A 136 18.18 6.68 6.44
CA ALA A 136 17.83 8.10 6.28
C ALA A 136 18.43 8.71 4.99
N ALA A 137 19.65 8.33 4.60
CA ALA A 137 20.25 8.80 3.35
C ALA A 137 19.62 8.17 2.09
N LEU A 138 19.10 6.93 2.19
CA LEU A 138 18.30 6.34 1.11
C LEU A 138 16.96 7.07 0.98
N LYS A 139 16.28 7.29 2.11
CA LYS A 139 15.01 8.01 2.17
C LYS A 139 15.13 9.43 1.61
N ALA A 140 16.15 10.18 2.00
CA ALA A 140 16.37 11.54 1.50
C ALA A 140 16.61 11.58 -0.02
N GLU A 141 17.30 10.58 -0.57
CA GLU A 141 17.50 10.47 -2.02
C GLU A 141 16.20 10.05 -2.74
N ALA A 142 15.40 9.17 -2.13
CA ALA A 142 14.06 8.83 -2.60
C ALA A 142 13.14 10.07 -2.62
N ASP A 143 13.02 10.79 -1.50
CA ASP A 143 12.23 12.02 -1.36
C ASP A 143 12.61 13.05 -2.44
N LYS A 144 13.91 13.23 -2.67
CA LYS A 144 14.43 14.14 -3.69
C LYS A 144 14.03 13.72 -5.10
N GLN A 145 14.20 12.44 -5.43
CA GLN A 145 13.93 11.95 -6.78
C GLN A 145 12.43 11.88 -7.07
N MET A 146 11.61 11.41 -6.13
CA MET A 146 10.16 11.39 -6.28
C MET A 146 9.61 12.81 -6.47
N ARG A 147 10.13 13.80 -5.73
CA ARG A 147 9.76 15.21 -5.95
C ARG A 147 10.13 15.71 -7.34
N GLN A 148 11.31 15.35 -7.84
CA GLN A 148 11.71 15.70 -9.22
C GLN A 148 10.75 15.09 -10.24
N MET A 149 10.35 13.84 -10.03
CA MET A 149 9.42 13.14 -10.92
C MET A 149 8.02 13.76 -10.87
N LEU A 150 7.49 14.07 -9.69
CA LEU A 150 6.21 14.79 -9.54
C LEU A 150 6.21 16.13 -10.28
N ASN A 151 7.32 16.87 -10.24
CA ASN A 151 7.46 18.12 -10.99
C ASN A 151 7.43 17.92 -12.51
N THR A 152 7.73 16.71 -13.02
CA THR A 152 7.59 16.43 -14.46
C THR A 152 6.14 16.15 -14.87
N LEU A 153 5.25 15.84 -13.91
CA LEU A 153 3.83 15.59 -14.15
C LEU A 153 2.99 16.87 -14.27
N THR A 154 3.50 18.02 -13.82
CA THR A 154 2.72 19.28 -13.77
C THR A 154 2.29 19.82 -15.13
N ASN A 155 2.86 19.32 -16.23
CA ASN A 155 2.57 19.78 -17.59
C ASN A 155 1.60 18.86 -18.36
N ARG A 156 0.83 18.02 -17.65
CA ARG A 156 -0.10 17.10 -18.30
C ARG A 156 -1.42 17.76 -18.65
N SER A 157 -2.02 17.29 -19.74
CA SER A 157 -3.36 17.67 -20.18
C SER A 157 -4.41 17.31 -19.12
N PRO A 158 -5.57 17.99 -19.11
CA PRO A 158 -6.71 17.60 -18.29
C PRO A 158 -7.06 16.11 -18.47
N LEU A 159 -7.47 15.45 -17.40
CA LEU A 159 -7.91 14.05 -17.46
C LEU A 159 -9.19 13.90 -18.29
N PRO A 160 -9.26 12.92 -19.19
CA PRO A 160 -10.52 12.46 -19.76
C PRO A 160 -11.46 11.94 -18.66
N GLU A 161 -12.78 12.11 -18.84
CA GLU A 161 -13.78 11.60 -17.90
C GLU A 161 -13.70 10.07 -17.71
N ALA A 162 -13.30 9.33 -18.76
CA ALA A 162 -13.17 7.87 -18.71
C ALA A 162 -12.04 7.35 -17.80
N ASP A 163 -11.12 8.23 -17.38
CA ASP A 163 -9.96 7.85 -16.57
C ASP A 163 -10.31 7.72 -15.07
N GLU A 164 -11.46 8.23 -14.66
CA GLU A 164 -11.96 8.19 -13.29
C GLU A 164 -13.41 7.67 -13.25
N LEU A 165 -13.74 6.87 -12.25
CA LEU A 165 -15.10 6.38 -12.02
C LEU A 165 -15.54 6.69 -10.59
N THR A 166 -16.56 7.54 -10.44
CA THR A 166 -17.20 7.74 -9.13
C THR A 166 -17.95 6.47 -8.73
N VAL A 167 -17.39 5.71 -7.79
CA VAL A 167 -17.95 4.45 -7.31
C VAL A 167 -19.05 4.71 -6.29
N LEU A 168 -18.88 5.72 -5.45
CA LEU A 168 -19.86 6.08 -4.43
C LEU A 168 -19.87 7.60 -4.24
N ALA A 169 -21.06 8.19 -4.24
CA ALA A 169 -21.29 9.58 -3.88
C ALA A 169 -22.05 9.63 -2.56
N LEU A 170 -21.45 10.27 -1.56
CA LEU A 170 -22.02 10.42 -0.21
C LEU A 170 -22.60 11.83 -0.08
N GLY A 171 -23.61 12.10 -0.91
CA GLY A 171 -24.17 13.43 -1.13
C GLY A 171 -23.15 14.42 -1.68
N ASP A 172 -23.30 15.69 -1.31
CA ASP A 172 -22.43 16.78 -1.78
C ASP A 172 -21.14 16.94 -0.95
N VAL A 173 -20.86 16.01 -0.03
CA VAL A 173 -19.81 16.20 0.98
C VAL A 173 -18.61 15.31 0.74
N TYR A 174 -18.80 14.07 0.31
CA TYR A 174 -17.70 13.18 -0.01
C TYR A 174 -18.01 12.32 -1.24
N SER A 175 -16.95 11.93 -1.95
CA SER A 175 -17.03 10.94 -3.01
C SER A 175 -15.87 9.96 -2.95
N ILE A 176 -16.10 8.76 -3.48
CA ILE A 176 -15.09 7.73 -3.68
C ILE A 176 -14.95 7.52 -5.17
N VAL A 177 -13.77 7.85 -5.67
CA VAL A 177 -13.44 7.82 -7.10
C VAL A 177 -12.40 6.72 -7.34
N ARG A 178 -12.71 5.75 -8.19
CA ARG A 178 -11.75 4.76 -8.66
C ARG A 178 -10.93 5.35 -9.81
N MET A 179 -9.62 5.23 -9.71
CA MET A 179 -8.69 5.61 -10.79
C MET A 179 -8.56 4.43 -11.75
N MET A 180 -8.87 4.67 -13.03
CA MET A 180 -8.98 3.63 -14.06
C MET A 180 -7.80 3.64 -15.04
N SER A 181 -6.99 4.71 -15.05
CA SER A 181 -5.86 4.87 -15.97
C SER A 181 -4.58 5.29 -15.24
N PRO A 182 -3.39 5.05 -15.84
CA PRO A 182 -2.15 5.63 -15.36
C PRO A 182 -2.19 7.16 -15.24
N ALA A 183 -2.87 7.84 -16.16
CA ALA A 183 -2.99 9.29 -16.11
C ALA A 183 -3.78 9.74 -14.87
N ALA A 184 -4.84 9.03 -14.48
CA ALA A 184 -5.57 9.30 -13.23
C ALA A 184 -4.68 9.08 -11.99
N LEU A 185 -3.88 8.01 -11.95
CA LEU A 185 -2.90 7.79 -10.87
C LEU A 185 -1.88 8.95 -10.78
N ASP A 186 -1.40 9.43 -11.93
CA ASP A 186 -0.44 10.53 -12.03
C ASP A 186 -1.05 11.86 -11.54
N ALA A 187 -2.30 12.14 -11.90
CA ALA A 187 -3.02 13.32 -11.44
C ALA A 187 -3.28 13.28 -9.93
N GLU A 188 -3.73 12.14 -9.41
CA GLU A 188 -3.94 11.92 -7.98
C GLU A 188 -2.62 12.08 -7.22
N SER A 189 -1.52 11.53 -7.76
CA SER A 189 -0.18 11.66 -7.18
C SER A 189 0.29 13.10 -7.08
N LEU A 190 -0.06 13.94 -8.06
CA LEU A 190 0.26 15.36 -8.02
C LEU A 190 -0.55 16.07 -6.94
N ALA A 191 -1.85 15.79 -6.83
CA ALA A 191 -2.75 16.38 -5.83
C ALA A 191 -2.31 16.00 -4.40
N MET A 192 -2.14 14.70 -4.20
CA MET A 192 -1.84 14.06 -2.92
C MET A 192 -0.35 14.04 -2.57
N ARG A 193 0.55 14.40 -3.51
CA ARG A 193 2.01 14.43 -3.34
C ARG A 193 2.60 13.08 -2.90
N HIS A 194 2.11 11.98 -3.45
CA HIS A 194 2.59 10.64 -3.12
C HIS A 194 2.90 9.80 -4.37
N CYS A 195 3.21 8.51 -4.20
CA CYS A 195 4.00 7.74 -5.15
C CYS A 195 3.19 6.89 -6.14
N ILE A 196 1.85 6.87 -6.08
CA ILE A 196 1.02 5.90 -6.83
C ILE A 196 1.03 6.08 -8.36
N GLY A 197 1.37 7.27 -8.84
CA GLY A 197 1.33 7.69 -10.24
C GLY A 197 2.72 8.03 -10.73
N LEU A 198 3.62 7.09 -10.54
CA LEU A 198 4.99 7.17 -11.06
C LEU A 198 5.32 5.92 -11.89
N GLY A 199 4.31 5.22 -12.40
CA GLY A 199 4.44 4.12 -13.34
C GLY A 199 4.58 2.72 -12.73
N SER A 200 5.00 2.59 -11.47
CA SER A 200 5.11 1.28 -10.80
C SER A 200 3.76 0.59 -10.59
N TYR A 201 2.68 1.37 -10.52
CA TYR A 201 1.33 0.89 -10.23
C TYR A 201 0.49 0.70 -11.50
N ASP A 202 0.92 1.20 -12.65
CA ASP A 202 0.16 1.18 -13.91
C ASP A 202 -0.28 -0.23 -14.31
N ARG A 203 0.62 -1.22 -14.16
CA ARG A 203 0.32 -2.62 -14.49
C ARG A 203 -0.72 -3.24 -13.57
N GLN A 204 -0.87 -2.71 -12.35
CA GLN A 204 -1.81 -3.24 -11.37
C GLN A 204 -3.25 -2.87 -11.74
N LEU A 205 -3.46 -1.81 -12.54
CA LEU A 205 -4.77 -1.47 -13.11
C LEU A 205 -5.31 -2.56 -14.04
N GLU A 206 -4.44 -3.37 -14.65
CA GLU A 206 -4.82 -4.47 -15.55
C GLU A 206 -5.22 -5.74 -14.77
N TRP A 207 -4.94 -5.81 -13.46
CA TRP A 207 -5.16 -7.01 -12.67
C TRP A 207 -6.58 -7.05 -12.07
N PRO A 208 -7.35 -8.12 -12.30
CA PRO A 208 -8.62 -8.32 -11.61
C PRO A 208 -8.41 -8.29 -10.08
N GLY A 209 -9.37 -7.70 -9.37
CA GLY A 209 -9.32 -7.56 -7.92
C GLY A 209 -8.49 -6.38 -7.41
N TYR A 210 -7.69 -5.73 -8.25
CA TYR A 210 -6.96 -4.51 -7.90
C TYR A 210 -7.80 -3.25 -8.14
N GLY A 211 -7.69 -2.30 -7.21
CA GLY A 211 -8.25 -0.97 -7.38
C GLY A 211 -7.54 0.07 -6.53
N TYR A 212 -7.32 1.25 -7.14
CA TYR A 212 -6.91 2.45 -6.45
C TYR A 212 -8.10 3.41 -6.38
N TYR A 213 -8.37 3.92 -5.19
CA TYR A 213 -9.49 4.80 -4.93
C TYR A 213 -9.00 6.10 -4.29
N SER A 214 -9.56 7.22 -4.71
CA SER A 214 -9.42 8.53 -4.09
C SER A 214 -10.65 8.81 -3.25
N ILE A 215 -10.43 9.22 -2.00
CA ILE A 215 -11.46 9.76 -1.12
C ILE A 215 -11.41 11.27 -1.28
N ARG A 216 -12.50 11.88 -1.74
CA ARG A 216 -12.55 13.31 -2.06
C ARG A 216 -13.63 14.01 -1.24
N ASP A 217 -13.42 15.31 -0.99
CA ASP A 217 -14.41 16.18 -0.37
C ASP A 217 -15.44 16.70 -1.40
N GLY A 218 -16.38 17.54 -0.93
CA GLY A 218 -17.43 18.16 -1.75
C GLY A 218 -16.91 19.13 -2.81
N ASN A 219 -15.66 19.56 -2.72
CA ASN A 219 -14.98 20.36 -3.74
C ASN A 219 -14.14 19.50 -4.70
N ASN A 220 -14.30 18.18 -4.63
CA ASN A 220 -13.51 17.20 -5.38
C ASN A 220 -12.00 17.25 -5.06
N ALA A 221 -11.62 17.77 -3.88
CA ALA A 221 -10.24 17.73 -3.43
C ALA A 221 -9.92 16.40 -2.76
N SER A 222 -8.84 15.76 -3.19
CA SER A 222 -8.38 14.48 -2.62
C SER A 222 -7.94 14.64 -1.16
N LEU A 223 -8.48 13.77 -0.30
CA LEU A 223 -8.19 13.69 1.14
C LEU A 223 -7.28 12.51 1.47
N ALA A 224 -7.48 11.38 0.79
CA ALA A 224 -6.74 10.15 0.98
C ALA A 224 -6.86 9.24 -0.24
N THR A 225 -5.94 8.29 -0.36
CA THR A 225 -6.00 7.20 -1.34
C THR A 225 -6.07 5.84 -0.65
N VAL A 226 -6.84 4.92 -1.23
CA VAL A 226 -7.00 3.55 -0.75
C VAL A 226 -6.55 2.59 -1.85
N GLU A 227 -5.63 1.67 -1.52
CA GLU A 227 -5.32 0.51 -2.36
C GLU A 227 -6.14 -0.68 -1.85
N VAL A 228 -6.82 -1.36 -2.77
CA VAL A 228 -7.62 -2.55 -2.48
C VAL A 228 -7.19 -3.69 -3.40
N ILE A 229 -6.98 -4.87 -2.81
CA ILE A 229 -6.61 -6.11 -3.50
C ILE A 229 -7.57 -7.21 -3.05
N ASP A 230 -8.40 -7.72 -3.97
CA ASP A 230 -9.40 -8.76 -3.69
C ASP A 230 -10.31 -8.41 -2.49
N GLY A 231 -10.70 -7.13 -2.40
CA GLY A 231 -11.50 -6.61 -1.29
C GLY A 231 -10.72 -6.36 -0.01
N LEU A 232 -9.41 -6.61 0.06
CA LEU A 232 -8.58 -6.24 1.20
C LEU A 232 -7.95 -4.86 0.99
N ILE A 233 -8.19 -3.93 1.91
CA ILE A 233 -7.46 -2.66 1.99
C ILE A 233 -6.03 -2.95 2.41
N THR A 234 -5.08 -2.77 1.48
CA THR A 234 -3.66 -3.00 1.71
C THR A 234 -2.90 -1.72 2.02
N GLN A 235 -3.35 -0.58 1.50
CA GLN A 235 -2.81 0.73 1.84
C GLN A 235 -3.94 1.75 2.01
N PHE A 236 -3.76 2.66 2.96
CA PHE A 236 -4.65 3.80 3.17
C PHE A 236 -3.83 5.00 3.63
N CYS A 237 -3.58 5.92 2.70
CA CYS A 237 -2.61 7.00 2.87
C CYS A 237 -3.25 8.36 2.62
N GLY A 238 -2.89 9.33 3.45
CA GLY A 238 -3.16 10.74 3.25
C GLY A 238 -2.08 11.42 2.39
N ARG A 239 -2.13 12.76 2.38
CA ARG A 239 -1.22 13.59 1.59
C ARG A 239 0.24 13.33 1.98
N GLY A 240 1.10 13.07 0.99
CA GLY A 240 2.54 12.86 1.19
C GLY A 240 2.90 11.53 1.85
N ASN A 241 2.08 10.48 1.67
CA ASN A 241 2.18 9.20 2.36
C ASN A 241 2.04 9.30 3.90
N ASN A 242 1.49 10.40 4.41
CA ASN A 242 1.17 10.51 5.83
C ASN A 242 -0.06 9.65 6.16
N PRO A 243 -0.34 9.38 7.45
CA PRO A 243 -1.63 8.83 7.85
C PRO A 243 -2.79 9.65 7.26
N PRO A 244 -3.91 9.00 6.87
CA PRO A 244 -5.07 9.69 6.36
C PRO A 244 -5.66 10.62 7.44
N LEU A 245 -6.30 11.70 7.00
CA LEU A 245 -7.04 12.56 7.92
C LEU A 245 -8.20 11.77 8.56
N GLU A 246 -8.55 12.11 9.80
CA GLU A 246 -9.62 11.46 10.56
C GLU A 246 -10.95 11.43 9.78
N GLU A 247 -11.28 12.49 9.04
CA GLU A 247 -12.48 12.55 8.21
C GLU A 247 -12.49 11.50 7.10
N ALA A 248 -11.36 11.33 6.40
CA ALA A 248 -11.23 10.29 5.38
C ALA A 248 -11.33 8.89 6.01
N PHE A 249 -10.77 8.70 7.20
CA PHE A 249 -10.87 7.45 7.95
C PHE A 249 -12.32 7.11 8.30
N GLN A 250 -13.10 8.10 8.74
CA GLN A 250 -14.53 7.94 9.03
C GLN A 250 -15.33 7.58 7.77
N VAL A 251 -15.06 8.24 6.64
CA VAL A 251 -15.70 7.93 5.35
C VAL A 251 -15.44 6.48 4.96
N VAL A 252 -14.17 6.04 4.93
CA VAL A 252 -13.82 4.66 4.56
C VAL A 252 -14.42 3.66 5.56
N SER A 253 -14.39 3.96 6.86
CA SER A 253 -14.98 3.08 7.88
C SER A 253 -16.48 2.88 7.72
N ALA A 254 -17.21 3.92 7.29
CA ALA A 254 -18.66 3.86 7.08
C ALA A 254 -19.05 3.06 5.82
N VAL A 255 -18.22 3.08 4.78
CA VAL A 255 -18.57 2.52 3.46
C VAL A 255 -17.87 1.21 3.14
N LYS A 256 -16.81 0.83 3.88
CA LYS A 256 -16.02 -0.37 3.55
C LYS A 256 -16.88 -1.63 3.46
N ARG A 257 -17.87 -1.83 4.33
CA ARG A 257 -18.72 -3.02 4.28
C ARG A 257 -19.58 -3.03 3.00
N HIS A 258 -20.20 -1.90 2.68
CA HIS A 258 -20.98 -1.74 1.45
C HIS A 258 -20.15 -1.98 0.18
N LEU A 259 -18.89 -1.54 0.18
CA LEU A 259 -17.97 -1.76 -0.94
C LEU A 259 -17.32 -3.15 -0.94
N GLY A 260 -17.65 -4.03 0.02
CA GLY A 260 -17.02 -5.34 0.16
C GLY A 260 -15.55 -5.29 0.57
N TRP A 261 -15.11 -4.17 1.16
CA TRP A 261 -13.75 -3.96 1.63
C TRP A 261 -13.54 -4.43 3.07
N MET A 262 -12.37 -5.00 3.33
CA MET A 262 -11.92 -5.49 4.62
C MET A 262 -10.56 -4.87 4.97
N THR A 263 -10.29 -4.66 6.25
CA THR A 263 -8.93 -4.38 6.73
C THR A 263 -8.21 -5.69 7.10
N GLY A 264 -6.89 -5.62 7.32
CA GLY A 264 -6.14 -6.76 7.87
C GLY A 264 -6.71 -7.26 9.21
N SER A 265 -7.20 -6.35 10.05
CA SER A 265 -7.86 -6.67 11.32
C SER A 265 -9.18 -7.40 11.11
N ASP A 266 -9.96 -7.01 10.09
CA ASP A 266 -11.20 -7.68 9.72
C ASP A 266 -10.91 -9.12 9.26
N LEU A 267 -9.90 -9.31 8.40
CA LEU A 267 -9.47 -10.61 7.92
C LEU A 267 -8.94 -11.53 9.04
N ALA A 268 -8.20 -10.98 10.01
CA ALA A 268 -7.71 -11.73 11.15
C ALA A 268 -8.86 -12.25 12.03
N ARG A 269 -9.87 -11.41 12.29
CA ARG A 269 -11.09 -11.80 13.03
C ARG A 269 -11.87 -12.88 12.27
N TYR A 270 -12.03 -12.71 10.96
CA TYR A 270 -12.68 -13.70 10.11
C TYR A 270 -12.00 -15.08 10.19
N ARG A 271 -10.66 -15.12 10.10
CA ARG A 271 -9.88 -16.37 10.20
C ARG A 271 -9.96 -17.07 11.55
N GLN A 272 -10.21 -16.34 12.63
CA GLN A 272 -10.30 -16.90 13.98
C GLN A 272 -11.64 -17.60 14.26
N GLY A 273 -12.54 -17.69 13.27
CA GLY A 273 -13.83 -18.36 13.46
C GLY A 273 -14.84 -17.55 14.27
N ASN A 274 -14.50 -16.33 14.67
CA ASN A 274 -15.43 -15.36 15.28
C ASN A 274 -16.38 -14.73 14.22
N ALA A 275 -16.47 -15.32 13.03
CA ALA A 275 -17.30 -14.85 11.93
C ALA A 275 -18.77 -15.29 12.05
N SER A 276 -19.12 -16.15 13.00
CA SER A 276 -20.45 -16.78 13.07
C SER A 276 -21.56 -15.92 13.67
N ASP A 277 -21.27 -14.75 14.27
CA ASP A 277 -22.31 -13.95 14.93
C ASP A 277 -22.54 -12.53 14.38
N GLU A 278 -21.77 -12.05 13.40
CA GLU A 278 -22.02 -10.75 12.77
C GLU A 278 -21.59 -10.72 11.29
N VAL A 279 -22.33 -11.43 10.44
CA VAL A 279 -22.80 -10.75 9.23
C VAL A 279 -24.04 -10.00 9.71
N PRO A 280 -23.95 -8.72 10.12
CA PRO A 280 -25.17 -8.00 10.42
C PRO A 280 -26.04 -8.05 9.16
N PRO A 281 -27.36 -8.26 9.28
CA PRO A 281 -28.24 -8.22 8.13
C PRO A 281 -28.02 -6.90 7.38
N ASP A 282 -28.22 -6.91 6.06
CA ASP A 282 -28.10 -5.78 5.11
C ASP A 282 -28.61 -4.40 5.60
N ASN A 283 -29.31 -4.34 6.73
CA ASN A 283 -29.98 -3.17 7.28
C ASN A 283 -29.26 -2.44 8.43
N ALA A 284 -28.18 -2.98 9.03
CA ALA A 284 -27.53 -2.30 10.17
C ALA A 284 -26.60 -1.13 9.74
N ASP A 285 -26.07 -1.16 8.51
CA ASP A 285 -25.18 -0.11 8.00
C ASP A 285 -25.91 1.16 7.55
N MET A 286 -27.22 1.07 7.33
CA MET A 286 -28.05 2.23 7.00
C MET A 286 -28.15 3.23 8.16
N HIS A 287 -27.99 2.77 9.42
CA HIS A 287 -28.13 3.64 10.58
C HIS A 287 -27.00 4.68 10.69
N TRP A 288 -25.78 4.38 10.22
CA TRP A 288 -24.68 5.36 10.23
C TRP A 288 -24.78 6.39 9.10
N ILE A 289 -25.24 5.96 7.92
CA ILE A 289 -25.59 6.88 6.82
C ILE A 289 -26.75 7.78 7.26
N GLU A 290 -27.76 7.23 7.94
CA GLU A 290 -28.84 7.99 8.56
C GLU A 290 -28.34 8.94 9.65
N LEU A 291 -27.40 8.55 10.51
CA LEU A 291 -26.75 9.42 11.51
C LEU A 291 -25.94 10.56 10.87
N LEU A 292 -25.29 10.33 9.73
CA LEU A 292 -24.58 11.37 8.98
C LEU A 292 -25.56 12.31 8.27
N ILE A 293 -26.69 11.80 7.79
CA ILE A 293 -27.80 12.61 7.24
C ILE A 293 -28.47 13.44 8.36
N GLU A 294 -28.78 12.83 9.51
CA GLU A 294 -29.39 13.48 10.69
C GLU A 294 -28.48 14.55 11.30
N ARG A 295 -27.15 14.34 11.27
CA ARG A 295 -26.16 15.34 11.68
C ARG A 295 -25.90 16.42 10.63
N GLY A 296 -26.64 16.42 9.50
CA GLY A 296 -26.52 17.39 8.42
C GLY A 296 -25.19 17.31 7.67
N LYS A 297 -24.46 16.19 7.80
CA LYS A 297 -23.17 15.98 7.14
C LYS A 297 -23.29 15.37 5.74
N ILE A 298 -24.46 14.86 5.36
CA ILE A 298 -24.76 14.32 4.03
C ILE A 298 -26.22 14.67 3.68
N THR A 299 -26.52 15.02 2.43
CA THR A 299 -27.87 15.43 2.00
C THR A 299 -28.78 14.23 1.68
N SER A 300 -30.08 14.35 1.97
CA SER A 300 -31.09 13.30 1.74
C SER A 300 -31.29 12.93 0.26
N GLN A 301 -30.83 13.77 -0.67
CA GLN A 301 -30.86 13.52 -2.10
C GLN A 301 -29.95 12.35 -2.52
N ALA A 302 -28.87 12.06 -1.76
CA ALA A 302 -28.02 10.89 -1.97
C ALA A 302 -28.81 9.57 -1.84
N ARG A 303 -29.80 9.54 -0.94
CA ARG A 303 -30.69 8.38 -0.72
C ARG A 303 -31.67 8.18 -1.88
N ILE A 304 -32.12 9.26 -2.51
CA ILE A 304 -33.08 9.22 -3.64
C ILE A 304 -32.39 8.71 -4.90
N ALA A 305 -31.20 9.24 -5.23
CA ALA A 305 -30.42 8.82 -6.40
C ALA A 305 -29.88 7.37 -6.31
N GLN A 306 -29.93 6.76 -5.12
CA GLN A 306 -29.55 5.38 -4.86
C GLN A 306 -30.74 4.42 -5.00
N ILE A 307 -31.92 4.78 -4.47
CA ILE A 307 -33.17 4.04 -4.68
C ILE A 307 -33.49 3.94 -6.18
N GLU A 308 -33.31 5.03 -6.93
CA GLU A 308 -33.57 5.04 -8.37
C GLU A 308 -32.61 4.13 -9.18
N ARG A 309 -31.39 3.91 -8.69
CA ARG A 309 -30.41 2.99 -9.32
C ARG A 309 -30.67 1.52 -8.98
N GLU A 310 -31.10 1.25 -7.75
CA GLU A 310 -31.46 -0.10 -7.30
C GLU A 310 -32.73 -0.60 -8.03
N ASP A 311 -33.74 0.26 -8.20
CA ASP A 311 -34.95 -0.04 -8.98
C ASP A 311 -34.64 -0.28 -10.47
N ALA A 312 -33.73 0.49 -11.07
CA ALA A 312 -33.32 0.30 -12.46
C ALA A 312 -32.59 -1.05 -12.68
N SER A 313 -31.80 -1.50 -11.70
CA SER A 313 -31.10 -2.79 -11.76
C SER A 313 -32.04 -4.00 -11.58
N ALA A 314 -33.06 -3.85 -10.72
CA ALA A 314 -34.07 -4.87 -10.47
C ALA A 314 -34.99 -5.09 -11.68
N ILE A 315 -35.31 -4.02 -12.42
CA ILE A 315 -36.13 -4.08 -13.64
C ILE A 315 -35.33 -4.69 -14.82
N GLY A 316 -34.02 -4.43 -14.91
CA GLY A 316 -33.14 -4.98 -15.96
C GLY A 316 -32.85 -6.49 -15.83
N ALA A 317 -32.66 -6.99 -14.61
CA ALA A 317 -32.33 -8.40 -14.37
C ALA A 317 -33.53 -9.36 -14.54
N GLY A 318 -34.76 -8.85 -14.37
CA GLY A 318 -36.00 -9.64 -14.54
C GLY A 318 -36.42 -9.85 -16.01
N PHE A 319 -36.12 -8.91 -16.89
CA PHE A 319 -36.62 -8.95 -18.28
C PHE A 319 -35.77 -9.84 -19.21
N VAL A 320 -34.46 -9.95 -18.95
CA VAL A 320 -33.55 -10.76 -19.79
C VAL A 320 -33.72 -12.27 -19.56
N ASN A 321 -34.13 -12.68 -18.36
CA ASN A 321 -34.32 -14.10 -18.02
C ASN A 321 -35.66 -14.70 -18.49
N SER A 322 -36.65 -13.88 -18.86
CA SER A 322 -37.96 -14.38 -19.31
C SER A 322 -38.07 -14.58 -20.83
N VAL A 323 -37.17 -13.99 -21.63
CA VAL A 323 -37.21 -14.09 -23.11
C VAL A 323 -36.38 -15.28 -23.63
N GLN A 324 -35.40 -15.78 -22.85
CA GLN A 324 -34.56 -16.92 -23.27
C GLN A 324 -35.12 -18.32 -22.93
N ARG A 325 -36.26 -18.44 -22.23
CA ARG A 325 -36.89 -19.74 -21.89
C ARG A 325 -38.12 -20.13 -22.71
N LEU A 326 -38.44 -19.38 -23.76
CA LEU A 326 -39.57 -19.69 -24.67
C LEU A 326 -39.15 -19.90 -26.14
N GLY A 327 -37.86 -20.16 -26.39
CA GLY A 327 -37.33 -20.27 -27.76
C GLY A 327 -36.10 -21.16 -27.93
N ALA A 328 -35.95 -22.24 -27.16
CA ALA A 328 -34.97 -23.31 -27.40
C ALA A 328 -35.51 -24.64 -26.89
#